data_AF-A0A2V8IEC5-F1
#
_entry.id   AF-A0A2V8IEC5-F1
#
_cell.length_a   1.000
_cell.length_b   1.000
_cell.length_c   1.000
_cell.angle_alpha   90.00
_cell.angle_beta   90.00
_cell.angle_gamma   90.00
#
_symmetry.space_group_name_H-M   'P 1'
#
loop_
_entity.id
_entity.type
_entity.pdbx_description
1 polymer ?
#
loop_
_entity_poly.entity_id
_entity_poly.type
_entity_poly.pdbx_seq_one_letter_code
_entity_poly.pdbx_strand_id
1 'polypeptide(L)' 'AGEIEIHGQVFGSVEAKRRAEVSAAGRIRGDLRTPVLIVSPGALLDGHVQMAADAPEEITVATHPLTEQENSLRERN' A
#
# COMPACT_ATOMS: atom_id res chain seq x y z
N ALA A 1 -1.19 -1.49 -22.10
CA ALA A 1 -1.15 -0.23 -21.32
C ALA A 1 -2.15 -0.34 -20.17
N GLY A 2 -1.76 -0.02 -18.93
CA GLY A 2 -2.63 -0.14 -17.74
C GLY A 2 -1.99 0.27 -16.41
N GLU A 3 -0.85 0.94 -16.47
CA GLU A 3 -0.21 1.60 -15.33
C GLU A 3 -0.49 3.09 -15.41
N ILE A 4 -0.61 3.75 -14.26
CA ILE A 4 -0.82 5.19 -14.14
C ILE A 4 0.21 5.75 -13.17
N GLU A 5 0.85 6.85 -13.55
CA GLU A 5 1.79 7.59 -12.71
C GLU A 5 1.31 9.04 -12.56
N ILE A 6 1.23 9.53 -11.33
CA ILE A 6 0.61 10.81 -10.98
C ILE A 6 1.67 11.71 -10.36
N HIS A 7 2.12 12.69 -11.15
CA HIS A 7 3.10 13.71 -10.74
C HIS A 7 2.47 15.07 -10.38
N GLY A 8 1.14 15.17 -10.44
CA GLY A 8 0.41 16.42 -10.27
C GLY A 8 -0.90 16.24 -9.51
N GLN A 9 -1.87 17.10 -9.78
CA GLN A 9 -3.16 17.04 -9.10
C GLN A 9 -4.20 16.39 -9.99
N VAL A 10 -4.90 15.39 -9.45
CA VAL A 10 -5.98 14.68 -10.12
C VAL A 10 -7.26 14.89 -9.33
N PHE A 11 -8.30 15.37 -10.00
CA PHE A 11 -9.63 15.58 -9.45
C PHE A 11 -10.63 14.74 -10.25
N GLY A 12 -11.32 13.81 -9.59
CA GLY A 12 -12.30 12.92 -10.23
C GLY A 12 -12.02 11.44 -9.99
N SER A 13 -12.59 10.59 -10.84
CA SER A 13 -12.41 9.14 -10.78
C SER A 13 -11.21 8.68 -11.61
N VAL A 14 -10.33 7.90 -10.99
CA VAL A 14 -9.14 7.31 -11.62
C VAL A 14 -9.26 5.80 -11.56
N GLU A 15 -9.13 5.14 -12.71
CA GLU A 15 -9.17 3.68 -12.81
C GLU A 15 -7.86 3.17 -13.43
N ALA A 16 -7.06 2.46 -12.62
CA ALA A 16 -5.86 1.77 -13.08
C ALA A 16 -6.10 0.26 -13.09
N LYS A 17 -5.78 -0.39 -14.21
CA LYS A 17 -6.00 -1.84 -14.38
C LYS A 17 -4.89 -2.71 -13.80
N ARG A 18 -3.68 -2.15 -13.58
CA ARG A 18 -2.52 -2.89 -13.05
C ARG A 18 -1.88 -2.21 -11.85
N ARG A 19 -1.50 -0.93 -11.97
CA ARG A 19 -0.82 -0.20 -10.89
C ARG A 19 -1.03 1.30 -11.02
N ALA A 20 -1.24 1.95 -9.89
CA ALA A 20 -1.25 3.40 -9.76
C ALA A 20 -0.10 3.84 -8.85
N GLU A 21 0.68 4.81 -9.30
CA GLU A 21 1.78 5.41 -8.57
C GLU A 21 1.55 6.89 -8.37
N VAL A 22 1.72 7.34 -7.13
CA VAL A 22 1.57 8.74 -6.72
C VAL A 22 2.93 9.24 -6.27
N SER A 23 3.51 10.14 -7.05
CA SER A 23 4.79 10.79 -6.76
C SER A 23 4.65 11.80 -5.61
N ALA A 24 5.77 12.31 -5.08
CA ALA A 24 5.77 13.25 -3.96
C ALA A 24 4.94 14.54 -4.19
N ALA A 25 4.78 14.97 -5.44
CA ALA A 25 3.93 16.11 -5.82
C ALA A 25 2.48 15.72 -6.17
N GLY A 26 2.19 14.42 -6.14
CA GLY A 26 0.90 13.84 -6.50
C GLY A 26 -0.17 14.18 -5.46
N ARG A 27 -1.28 14.76 -5.92
CA ARG A 27 -2.48 14.99 -5.12
C ARG A 27 -3.69 14.36 -5.79
N ILE A 28 -4.42 13.50 -5.09
CA ILE A 28 -5.63 12.88 -5.61
C ILE A 28 -6.81 13.34 -4.77
N ARG A 29 -7.82 13.92 -5.44
CA ARG A 29 -9.13 14.19 -4.86
C ARG A 29 -10.24 13.49 -5.63
N GLY A 30 -10.85 12.48 -5.01
CA GLY A 30 -11.94 11.70 -5.62
C GLY A 30 -11.76 10.20 -5.43
N ASP A 31 -12.26 9.42 -6.39
CA ASP A 31 -12.31 7.97 -6.32
C ASP A 31 -11.16 7.33 -7.10
N LEU A 32 -10.34 6.50 -6.44
CA LEU A 32 -9.24 5.79 -7.08
C LEU A 32 -9.50 4.28 -7.03
N ARG A 33 -9.63 3.65 -8.20
CA ARG A 33 -9.76 2.20 -8.35
C ARG A 33 -8.47 1.62 -8.93
N THR A 34 -7.78 0.78 -8.17
CA THR A 34 -6.52 0.16 -8.62
C THR A 34 -6.21 -1.11 -7.82
N PRO A 35 -5.73 -2.21 -8.44
CA PRO A 35 -5.29 -3.37 -7.68
C PRO A 35 -4.03 -3.08 -6.86
N VAL A 36 -3.11 -2.25 -7.38
CA VAL A 36 -1.85 -1.89 -6.72
C VAL A 36 -1.73 -0.37 -6.61
N LEU A 37 -1.48 0.13 -5.41
CA LEU A 37 -1.27 1.56 -5.14
C LEU A 37 0.11 1.78 -4.51
N ILE A 38 0.92 2.65 -5.11
CA ILE A 38 2.21 3.08 -4.58
C ILE A 38 2.14 4.58 -4.27
N VAL A 39 2.43 4.94 -3.02
CA VAL A 39 2.35 6.33 -2.53
C VAL A 39 3.74 6.75 -2.07
N SER A 40 4.30 7.77 -2.73
CA SER A 40 5.59 8.34 -2.37
C SER A 40 5.47 9.28 -1.16
N PRO A 41 6.54 9.47 -0.38
CA PRO A 41 6.55 10.44 0.70
C PRO A 41 6.17 11.85 0.21
N GLY A 42 5.22 12.49 0.88
CA GLY A 42 4.71 13.82 0.51
C GLY A 42 3.49 13.82 -0.43
N ALA A 43 3.14 12.67 -1.01
CA ALA A 43 1.91 12.52 -1.76
C ALA A 43 0.68 12.71 -0.85
N LEU A 44 -0.36 13.31 -1.40
CA LEU A 44 -1.64 13.55 -0.71
C LEU A 44 -2.76 12.81 -1.42
N LEU A 45 -3.47 11.98 -0.68
CA LEU A 45 -4.66 11.29 -1.17
C LEU A 45 -5.84 11.65 -0.27
N ASP A 46 -6.85 12.27 -0.86
CA ASP A 46 -8.03 12.80 -0.18
C ASP A 46 -9.28 12.36 -0.93
N GLY A 47 -9.90 11.27 -0.50
CA GLY A 47 -11.02 10.67 -1.21
C GLY A 47 -11.18 9.20 -0.90
N HIS A 48 -11.73 8.45 -1.84
CA HIS A 48 -12.05 7.05 -1.64
C HIS A 48 -11.20 6.16 -2.53
N VAL A 49 -10.46 5.21 -1.94
CA VAL A 49 -9.64 4.26 -2.68
C VAL A 49 -10.29 2.89 -2.62
N GLN A 50 -10.56 2.31 -3.80
CA GLN A 50 -11.04 0.95 -3.94
C GLN A 50 -9.97 0.09 -4.58
N MET A 51 -9.37 -0.79 -3.77
CA MET A 51 -8.44 -1.79 -4.27
C MET A 51 -9.21 -2.97 -4.86
N ALA A 52 -9.41 -2.97 -6.18
CA ALA A 52 -10.06 -4.06 -6.90
C ALA A 52 -9.00 -5.09 -7.31
N ALA A 53 -8.83 -6.14 -6.50
CA ALA A 53 -7.91 -7.23 -6.81
C ALA A 53 -8.45 -8.06 -7.98
N ASP A 54 -7.73 -8.09 -9.11
CA ASP A 54 -8.00 -9.05 -10.19
C ASP A 54 -7.12 -10.31 -10.08
N ALA A 55 -6.23 -10.40 -9.10
CA ALA A 55 -5.54 -11.64 -8.76
C ALA A 55 -5.03 -11.62 -7.31
N PRO A 56 -5.10 -12.75 -6.60
CA PRO A 56 -4.49 -12.91 -5.29
C PRO A 56 -2.97 -13.04 -5.47
N GLU A 57 -2.24 -11.92 -5.35
CA GLU A 57 -0.82 -12.02 -5.00
C GLU A 57 -0.76 -12.22 -3.48
N GLU A 58 -0.35 -13.43 -3.10
CA GLU A 58 -0.27 -13.91 -1.74
C GLU A 58 0.52 -12.93 -0.87
N ILE A 59 -0.17 -12.25 0.06
CA ILE A 59 0.49 -11.48 1.11
C ILE A 59 1.11 -12.51 2.05
N THR A 60 2.35 -12.93 1.76
CA THR A 60 3.21 -13.61 2.73
C THR A 60 3.68 -12.57 3.75
N VAL A 61 2.79 -12.20 4.66
CA VAL A 61 3.20 -11.61 5.93
C VAL A 61 4.02 -12.68 6.63
N ALA A 62 5.35 -12.59 6.52
CA ALA A 62 6.29 -13.27 7.40
C ALA A 62 6.12 -12.68 8.81
N THR A 63 5.02 -13.03 9.46
CA THR A 63 4.85 -12.94 10.90
C THR A 63 5.88 -13.88 11.48
N HIS A 64 7.07 -13.35 11.78
CA HIS A 64 7.99 -14.03 12.67
C HIS A 64 7.29 -14.05 14.03
N PRO A 65 6.85 -15.21 14.57
CA PRO A 65 6.52 -15.25 15.98
C PRO A 65 7.82 -14.92 16.72
N LEU A 66 7.84 -13.79 17.44
CA LEU A 66 8.81 -13.61 18.50
C LEU A 66 8.44 -14.63 19.58
N THR A 67 8.96 -15.86 19.44
CA THR A 67 8.96 -16.81 20.55
C THR A 67 9.81 -16.19 21.64
N GLU A 68 9.13 -15.65 22.65
CA GLU A 68 9.66 -15.33 23.96
C GLU A 68 10.48 -16.53 24.47
N GLN A 69 11.77 -16.51 24.22
CA GLN A 69 12.73 -17.44 24.80
C GLN A 69 13.70 -16.63 25.67
N GLU A 70 13.14 -15.86 26.61
CA GLU A 70 13.88 -15.33 27.76
C GLU A 70 14.14 -16.46 28.78
N ASN A 71 15.13 -17.26 28.43
CA ASN A 71 16.18 -17.76 29.31
C ASN A 71 15.77 -18.06 30.77
N SER A 72 15.45 -19.33 30.97
CA SER A 72 15.71 -20.10 32.18
C SER A 72 17.12 -19.82 32.75
N LEU A 73 17.23 -18.84 33.65
CA LEU A 73 18.44 -18.61 34.45
C LEU A 73 18.08 -18.12 35.86
N ARG A 74 17.22 -18.85 36.59
CA ARG A 74 17.00 -18.64 38.03
C ARG A 74 16.91 -19.93 38.88
N GLU A 75 17.27 -21.10 38.35
CA GLU A 75 17.19 -22.38 39.09
C GLU A 75 18.54 -23.09 39.29
N ARG A 76 19.64 -22.33 39.39
CA ARG A 76 20.88 -22.83 39.99
C ARG A 76 21.59 -21.70 40.75
N ASN A 77 21.19 -21.49 42.00
CA ASN A 77 22.11 -21.32 43.13
C ASN A 77 21.36 -21.46 44.45
#